data_AF-A0A0F9W2A2-F1
#
_entry.id   AF-A0A0F9W2A2-F1
#
_cell.length_a   1.000
_cell.length_b   1.000
_cell.length_c   1.000
_cell.angle_alpha   90.00
_cell.angle_beta   90.00
_cell.angle_gamma   90.00
#
_symmetry.space_group_name_H-M   'P 1'
#
loop_
_entity.id
_entity.type
_entity.pdbx_description
1 polymer ?
#
loop_
_entity_poly.entity_id
_entity_poly.type
_entity_poly.pdbx_seq_one_letter_code
_entity_poly.pdbx_strand_id
1 'polypeptide(L)'
;MRTLLVAGRFDEHGGKPSGYARKLGVELHAHLPGTVVVNGGPIEDIPRAARQGADYYDVVLWMPDLQNDLPKYVEGLKSRNRKLLLVTSKRNLAGDDYSIEDVVARALTHKANLVLMVSGEREKVRGTVLDPLGVAHCLDEPDVREVARTLANRIEQLRSFTRVGSRSVGPAVRVPDEAEFFDLVRTHAERFHEVIHGVNHTRMLGNASFRCARGFPSFRQEGRIFVSRRNVDKRFIGREAFVAVEQAADGSVAFYGDRKPSVDTPIQLRLYDALPEVNYMLHSHTYIEGANCTEMPVPCGAVEEATLILRAKPQHRYGFAVNVLGHGSIYFAKDARSMRDIPWIARPIPELLPRCTSQRIQ
;
A
#
# COMPACT_ATOMS: atom_id res chain seq x y z
N MET A 1 17.92 9.80 11.74
CA MET A 1 16.63 9.98 11.03
C MET A 1 16.04 11.28 11.53
N ARG A 2 15.65 12.19 10.64
CA ARG A 2 15.01 13.45 11.03
C ARG A 2 13.50 13.31 10.87
N THR A 3 12.76 13.53 11.95
CA THR A 3 11.29 13.44 11.98
C THR A 3 10.68 14.80 12.26
N LEU A 4 9.67 15.20 11.49
CA LEU A 4 8.88 16.41 11.72
C LEU A 4 7.43 16.04 12.01
N LEU A 5 6.89 16.53 13.13
CA LEU A 5 5.47 16.52 13.43
C LEU A 5 4.91 17.93 13.24
N VAL A 6 4.00 18.10 12.27
CA VAL A 6 3.24 19.34 12.06
C VAL A 6 1.81 19.08 12.52
N ALA A 7 1.33 19.79 13.54
CA ALA A 7 0.03 19.56 14.13
C ALA A 7 -0.53 20.84 14.76
N GLY A 8 -1.72 20.75 15.36
CA GLY A 8 -2.39 21.93 15.93
C GLY A 8 -3.08 22.77 14.86
N ARG A 9 -3.78 23.81 15.30
CA ARG A 9 -4.52 24.70 14.41
C ARG A 9 -3.62 25.80 13.90
N PHE A 10 -3.72 26.06 12.60
CA PHE A 10 -3.10 27.22 11.97
C PHE A 10 -4.16 28.06 11.29
N ASP A 11 -4.17 29.35 11.61
CA ASP A 11 -5.15 30.32 11.11
C ASP A 11 -4.54 31.74 11.11
N GLU A 12 -5.30 32.72 10.63
CA GLU A 12 -4.89 34.13 10.56
C GLU A 12 -4.76 34.79 11.95
N HIS A 13 -5.25 34.14 13.01
CA HIS A 13 -5.24 34.64 14.39
C HIS A 13 -4.12 34.01 15.23
N GLY A 14 -3.14 33.38 14.58
CA GLY A 14 -1.98 32.77 15.25
C GLY A 14 -2.20 31.32 15.70
N GLY A 15 -3.36 30.73 15.42
CA GLY A 15 -3.62 29.32 15.61
C GLY A 15 -3.77 28.86 17.07
N LYS A 16 -3.73 27.55 17.29
CA LYS A 16 -3.84 26.94 18.63
C LYS A 16 -3.07 25.63 18.73
N PRO A 17 -2.20 25.44 19.74
CA PRO A 17 -1.55 24.16 19.98
C PRO A 17 -2.53 23.04 20.33
N SER A 18 -2.28 21.85 19.79
CA SER A 18 -2.99 20.62 20.14
C SER A 18 -2.36 19.95 21.36
N GLY A 19 -3.17 19.68 22.38
CA GLY A 19 -2.74 18.94 23.57
C GLY A 19 -2.33 17.50 23.25
N TYR A 20 -3.09 16.83 22.37
CA TYR A 20 -2.78 15.48 21.91
C TYR A 20 -1.46 15.44 21.13
N ALA A 21 -1.26 16.37 20.20
CA ALA A 21 -0.03 16.42 19.40
C ALA A 21 1.21 16.70 20.24
N ARG A 22 1.08 17.49 21.31
CA ARG A 22 2.16 17.70 22.27
C ARG A 22 2.55 16.41 22.99
N LYS A 23 1.56 15.66 23.50
CA LYS A 23 1.82 14.35 24.15
C LYS A 23 2.43 13.35 23.17
N LEU A 24 1.84 13.23 21.98
CA LEU A 24 2.34 12.39 20.91
C LEU A 24 3.79 12.76 20.52
N GLY A 25 4.09 14.05 20.42
CA GLY A 25 5.43 14.54 20.10
C GLY A 25 6.49 14.17 21.14
N VAL A 26 6.14 14.23 22.43
CA VAL A 26 7.03 13.80 23.53
C VAL A 26 7.32 12.30 23.44
N GLU A 27 6.29 11.48 23.31
CA GLU A 27 6.44 10.02 23.23
C GLU A 27 7.15 9.61 21.93
N LEU A 28 6.88 10.27 20.80
CA LEU A 28 7.60 10.06 19.55
C LEU A 28 9.08 10.44 19.67
N HIS A 29 9.43 11.49 20.40
CA HIS A 29 10.84 11.85 20.60
C HIS A 29 11.59 10.77 21.39
N ALA A 30 10.92 10.08 22.32
CA ALA A 30 11.51 8.97 23.08
C ALA A 30 11.85 7.77 22.20
N HIS A 31 11.05 7.48 21.16
CA HIS A 31 11.27 6.36 20.24
C HIS A 31 12.02 6.75 18.97
N LEU A 32 11.87 7.99 18.51
CA LEU A 32 12.51 8.56 17.33
C LEU A 32 13.27 9.84 17.74
N PRO A 33 14.47 9.72 18.32
CA PRO A 33 15.26 10.86 18.78
C PRO A 33 15.49 11.88 17.66
N GLY A 34 15.33 13.16 17.99
CA GLY A 34 15.41 14.25 17.01
C GLY A 34 14.09 14.58 16.31
N THR A 35 12.96 14.06 16.82
CA THR A 35 11.63 14.51 16.41
C THR A 35 11.44 15.99 16.76
N VAL A 36 11.17 16.81 15.74
CA VAL A 36 10.84 18.24 15.85
C VAL A 36 9.33 18.41 15.76
N VAL A 37 8.76 19.27 16.60
CA VAL A 37 7.30 19.49 16.67
C VAL A 37 6.97 20.95 16.34
N VAL A 38 6.09 21.15 15.36
CA VAL A 38 5.44 22.42 15.05
C VAL A 38 3.96 22.26 15.40
N ASN A 39 3.47 22.93 16.45
CA ASN A 39 2.16 22.66 17.05
C ASN A 39 1.28 23.91 17.14
N GLY A 40 0.66 24.27 16.01
CA GLY A 40 -0.12 25.48 15.81
C GLY A 40 0.75 26.70 15.53
N GLY A 41 0.13 27.75 14.97
CA GLY A 41 0.80 28.99 14.60
C GLY A 41 0.03 29.77 13.53
N PRO A 42 0.59 30.87 13.03
CA PRO A 42 0.03 31.60 11.88
C PRO A 42 -0.07 30.70 10.63
N ILE A 43 -1.10 30.92 9.81
CA ILE A 43 -1.31 30.14 8.57
C ILE A 43 -0.11 30.18 7.60
N GLU A 44 0.65 31.27 7.63
CA GLU A 44 1.84 31.49 6.80
C GLU A 44 3.00 30.51 7.10
N ASP A 45 2.97 29.87 8.27
CA ASP A 45 3.97 28.86 8.64
C ASP A 45 3.74 27.52 7.91
N ILE A 46 2.54 27.25 7.41
CA ILE A 46 2.21 25.97 6.75
C ILE A 46 3.02 25.72 5.47
N PRO A 47 3.08 26.66 4.49
CA PRO A 47 3.95 26.50 3.32
C PRO A 47 5.42 26.26 3.70
N ARG A 48 5.92 26.96 4.73
CA ARG A 48 7.29 26.80 5.22
C ARG A 48 7.51 25.41 5.81
N ALA A 49 6.60 24.95 6.68
CA ALA A 49 6.66 23.63 7.29
C ALA A 49 6.58 22.51 6.25
N ALA A 50 5.74 22.63 5.23
CA ALA A 50 5.66 21.67 4.14
C ALA A 50 6.97 21.61 3.33
N ARG A 51 7.54 22.78 3.02
CA ARG A 51 8.80 22.91 2.30
C ARG A 51 9.95 22.25 3.08
N GLN A 52 10.11 22.64 4.34
CA GLN A 52 11.14 22.11 5.22
C GLN A 52 10.97 20.61 5.45
N GLY A 53 9.74 20.15 5.69
CA GLY A 53 9.40 18.73 5.84
C GLY A 53 9.87 17.89 4.67
N ALA A 54 9.64 18.34 3.44
CA ALA A 54 10.07 17.60 2.25
C ALA A 54 11.59 17.66 2.00
N ASP A 55 12.25 18.79 2.29
CA ASP A 55 13.66 19.01 1.97
C ASP A 55 14.62 18.43 3.01
N TYR A 56 14.24 18.48 4.29
CA TYR A 56 15.16 18.22 5.41
C TYR A 56 14.74 17.08 6.31
N TYR A 57 13.58 16.45 6.10
CA TYR A 57 13.13 15.36 6.96
C TYR A 57 12.99 14.06 6.19
N ASP A 58 13.31 12.96 6.87
CA ASP A 58 13.12 11.61 6.37
C ASP A 58 11.67 11.16 6.58
N VAL A 59 11.04 11.68 7.64
CA VAL A 59 9.70 11.35 8.08
C VAL A 59 8.93 12.63 8.41
N VAL A 60 7.70 12.75 7.89
CA VAL A 60 6.78 13.84 8.22
C VAL A 60 5.46 13.25 8.70
N LEU A 61 5.06 13.59 9.92
CA LEU A 61 3.71 13.42 10.43
C LEU A 61 2.94 14.71 10.17
N TRP A 62 2.07 14.69 9.17
CA TRP A 62 1.29 15.84 8.72
C TRP A 62 -0.13 15.77 9.30
N MET A 63 -0.34 16.54 10.36
CA MET A 63 -1.57 16.62 11.14
C MET A 63 -2.10 18.04 11.42
N PRO A 64 -1.85 19.07 10.59
CA PRO A 64 -2.36 20.41 10.87
C PRO A 64 -3.90 20.46 10.74
N ASP A 65 -4.53 21.21 11.64
CA ASP A 65 -5.94 21.58 11.58
C ASP A 65 -6.07 22.90 10.80
N LEU A 66 -6.61 22.81 9.58
CA LEU A 66 -6.75 23.91 8.62
C LEU A 66 -8.19 23.96 8.12
N GLN A 67 -8.71 25.18 7.91
CA GLN A 67 -10.00 25.38 7.25
C GLN A 67 -10.03 24.73 5.85
N ASN A 68 -11.20 24.30 5.40
CA ASN A 68 -11.36 23.45 4.22
C ASN A 68 -11.10 24.15 2.89
N ASP A 69 -11.36 25.46 2.84
CA ASP A 69 -11.12 26.38 1.73
C ASP A 69 -9.64 26.74 1.54
N LEU A 70 -8.81 26.49 2.54
CA LEU A 70 -7.37 26.76 2.47
C LEU A 70 -6.61 25.69 1.66
N PRO A 71 -5.53 26.07 0.95
CA PRO A 71 -4.70 25.14 0.19
C PRO A 71 -4.16 23.98 1.02
N LYS A 72 -4.27 22.76 0.49
CA LYS A 72 -3.80 21.53 1.16
C LYS A 72 -2.39 21.17 0.69
N TYR A 73 -1.38 21.51 1.49
CA TYR A 73 0.04 21.32 1.15
C TYR A 73 0.53 19.87 1.22
N VAL A 74 -0.24 18.97 1.82
CA VAL A 74 0.09 17.54 1.95
C VAL A 74 0.35 16.88 0.59
N GLU A 75 -0.35 17.30 -0.45
CA GLU A 75 -0.27 16.74 -1.81
C GLU A 75 1.09 17.03 -2.48
N GLY A 76 1.76 18.11 -2.09
CA GLY A 76 3.06 18.52 -2.62
C GLY A 76 4.25 17.77 -2.04
N LEU A 77 4.12 17.22 -0.81
CA LEU A 77 5.24 16.65 -0.05
C LEU A 77 5.96 15.52 -0.80
N LYS A 78 5.20 14.51 -1.24
CA LYS A 78 5.72 13.33 -1.97
C LYS A 78 6.13 13.64 -3.40
N SER A 79 5.59 14.70 -3.98
CA SER A 79 5.98 15.17 -5.32
C SER A 79 7.38 15.79 -5.27
N ARG A 80 7.68 16.51 -4.19
CA ARG A 80 8.98 17.12 -3.92
C ARG A 80 10.02 16.11 -3.45
N ASN A 81 9.65 15.22 -2.52
CA ASN A 81 10.52 14.16 -2.03
C ASN A 81 9.80 12.81 -2.09
N ARG A 82 10.09 12.03 -3.14
CA ARG A 82 9.47 10.70 -3.33
C ARG A 82 9.90 9.66 -2.28
N LYS A 83 11.01 9.88 -1.58
CA LYS A 83 11.56 8.98 -0.55
C LYS A 83 11.05 9.30 0.86
N LEU A 84 10.47 10.48 1.07
CA LEU A 84 9.89 10.90 2.35
C LEU A 84 8.90 9.85 2.85
N LEU A 85 8.97 9.44 4.12
CA LEU A 85 7.87 8.71 4.75
C LEU A 85 6.83 9.69 5.27
N LEU A 86 5.61 9.58 4.76
CA LEU A 86 4.52 10.49 5.10
C LEU A 86 3.50 9.76 5.97
N VAL A 87 3.23 10.30 7.16
CA VAL A 87 2.10 9.89 7.99
C VAL A 87 1.08 11.02 7.93
N THR A 88 -0.15 10.73 7.53
CA THR A 88 -1.24 11.71 7.59
C THR A 88 -2.11 11.45 8.80
N SER A 89 -3.00 12.37 9.15
CA SER A 89 -4.03 12.09 10.15
C SER A 89 -5.44 12.36 9.68
N LYS A 90 -6.38 11.74 10.39
CA LYS A 90 -7.79 12.12 10.29
C LYS A 90 -8.43 12.16 11.67
N ARG A 91 -9.07 13.28 11.98
CA ARG A 91 -9.90 13.43 13.17
C ARG A 91 -11.31 12.88 12.88
N ASN A 92 -11.80 11.99 13.74
CA ASN A 92 -13.12 11.33 13.66
C ASN A 92 -13.76 11.24 15.07
N LEU A 93 -13.94 12.38 15.75
CA LEU A 93 -14.35 12.41 17.17
C LEU A 93 -15.80 11.97 17.40
N ALA A 94 -16.70 12.25 16.45
CA ALA A 94 -18.12 11.88 16.56
C ALA A 94 -18.40 10.44 16.11
N GLY A 95 -17.39 9.67 15.67
CA GLY A 95 -17.55 8.30 15.17
C GLY A 95 -18.17 8.18 13.78
N ASP A 96 -19.00 9.15 13.37
CA ASP A 96 -19.88 9.02 12.20
C ASP A 96 -19.40 9.78 10.95
N ASP A 97 -18.32 10.57 11.03
CA ASP A 97 -17.92 11.43 9.92
C ASP A 97 -17.17 10.67 8.81
N TYR A 98 -16.44 9.60 9.16
CA TYR A 98 -15.59 8.84 8.25
C TYR A 98 -15.51 7.37 8.61
N SER A 99 -15.73 6.51 7.62
CA SER A 99 -15.41 5.08 7.72
C SER A 99 -13.89 4.85 7.64
N ILE A 100 -13.41 3.69 8.07
CA ILE A 100 -11.97 3.32 7.97
C ILE A 100 -11.53 3.32 6.51
N GLU A 101 -12.43 2.80 5.68
CA GLU A 101 -12.45 2.83 4.25
C GLU A 101 -12.18 4.22 3.65
N ASP A 102 -12.92 5.23 4.08
CA ASP A 102 -12.73 6.63 3.64
C ASP A 102 -11.34 7.16 4.04
N VAL A 103 -10.88 6.78 5.24
CA VAL A 103 -9.56 7.18 5.76
C VAL A 103 -8.43 6.55 4.94
N VAL A 104 -8.53 5.26 4.61
CA VAL A 104 -7.57 4.53 3.77
C VAL A 104 -7.54 5.11 2.35
N ALA A 105 -8.70 5.41 1.75
CA ALA A 105 -8.80 6.00 0.42
C ALA A 105 -8.09 7.38 0.34
N ARG A 106 -8.22 8.19 1.40
CA ARG A 106 -7.50 9.47 1.51
C ARG A 106 -6.00 9.27 1.68
N ALA A 107 -5.57 8.31 2.50
CA ALA A 107 -4.15 7.98 2.65
C ALA A 107 -3.51 7.58 1.31
N LEU A 108 -4.21 6.77 0.50
CA LEU A 108 -3.79 6.40 -0.85
C LEU A 108 -3.66 7.61 -1.78
N THR A 109 -4.64 8.52 -1.74
CA THR A 109 -4.64 9.76 -2.54
C THR A 109 -3.42 10.62 -2.23
N HIS A 110 -3.09 10.78 -0.95
CA HIS A 110 -1.91 11.54 -0.51
C HIS A 110 -0.59 10.76 -0.65
N LYS A 111 -0.63 9.51 -1.10
CA LYS A 111 0.52 8.59 -1.14
C LYS A 111 1.20 8.49 0.24
N ALA A 112 0.40 8.58 1.30
CA ALA A 112 0.86 8.39 2.66
C ALA A 112 1.36 6.95 2.84
N ASN A 113 2.24 6.75 3.81
CA ASN A 113 2.73 5.44 4.22
C ASN A 113 1.94 4.88 5.40
N LEU A 114 1.42 5.77 6.26
CA LEU A 114 0.58 5.45 7.40
C LEU A 114 -0.46 6.56 7.57
N VAL A 115 -1.54 6.28 8.27
CA VAL A 115 -2.51 7.25 8.73
C VAL A 115 -2.84 7.03 10.20
N LEU A 116 -2.82 8.11 10.97
CA LEU A 116 -3.30 8.14 12.35
C LEU A 116 -4.72 8.68 12.36
N MET A 117 -5.70 7.82 12.61
CA MET A 117 -7.06 8.22 12.89
C MET A 117 -7.21 8.49 14.39
N VAL A 118 -7.75 9.66 14.75
CA VAL A 118 -8.01 10.03 16.15
C VAL A 118 -9.53 10.09 16.35
N SER A 119 -10.06 9.15 17.14
CA SER A 119 -11.48 8.97 17.43
C SER A 119 -11.80 9.28 18.91
N GLY A 120 -13.09 9.28 19.27
CA GLY A 120 -13.55 9.47 20.65
C GLY A 120 -13.84 10.91 21.05
N GLU A 121 -14.02 11.15 22.34
CA GLU A 121 -14.42 12.46 22.87
C GLU A 121 -13.20 13.33 23.19
N ARG A 122 -13.39 14.65 23.33
CA ARG A 122 -12.28 15.61 23.56
C ARG A 122 -11.37 15.23 24.73
N GLU A 123 -11.90 14.58 25.75
CA GLU A 123 -11.15 14.15 26.95
C GLU A 123 -10.68 12.69 26.89
N LYS A 124 -11.26 11.87 26.00
CA LYS A 124 -11.01 10.43 25.85
C LYS A 124 -10.78 10.09 24.38
N VAL A 125 -9.69 10.63 23.84
CA VAL A 125 -9.27 10.35 22.47
C VAL A 125 -8.58 8.99 22.37
N ARG A 126 -8.89 8.28 21.28
CA ARG A 126 -8.31 6.98 20.92
C ARG A 126 -7.59 7.10 19.59
N GLY A 127 -6.51 6.36 19.42
CA GLY A 127 -5.68 6.35 18.22
C GLY A 127 -5.78 5.03 17.47
N THR A 128 -5.98 5.11 16.16
CA THR A 128 -5.92 3.98 15.24
C THR A 128 -4.84 4.25 14.21
N VAL A 129 -3.86 3.36 14.08
CA VAL A 129 -2.76 3.47 13.13
C VAL A 129 -2.98 2.48 11.99
N LEU A 130 -3.26 2.99 10.80
CA LEU A 130 -3.52 2.20 9.61
C LEU A 130 -2.43 2.43 8.55
N ASP A 131 -2.21 1.44 7.69
CA ASP A 131 -1.51 1.66 6.43
C ASP A 131 -2.49 1.86 5.25
N PRO A 132 -2.02 2.30 4.07
CA PRO A 132 -2.87 2.50 2.89
C PRO A 132 -3.41 1.21 2.27
N LEU A 133 -3.00 0.05 2.78
CA LEU A 133 -3.60 -1.24 2.46
C LEU A 133 -4.65 -1.63 3.50
N GLY A 134 -5.00 -0.75 4.45
CA GLY A 134 -6.04 -1.02 5.44
C GLY A 134 -5.63 -2.01 6.53
N VAL A 135 -4.33 -2.24 6.74
CA VAL A 135 -3.84 -2.99 7.91
C VAL A 135 -3.85 -2.07 9.12
N ALA A 136 -4.50 -2.48 10.20
CA ALA A 136 -4.41 -1.79 11.48
C ALA A 136 -3.23 -2.33 12.30
N HIS A 137 -2.30 -1.44 12.62
CA HIS A 137 -1.17 -1.71 13.51
C HIS A 137 -1.51 -1.48 14.98
N CYS A 138 -2.48 -0.61 15.25
CA CYS A 138 -3.26 -0.55 16.47
C CYS A 138 -4.68 -0.06 16.14
N LEU A 139 -5.67 -0.47 16.93
CA LEU A 139 -7.07 -0.11 16.74
C LEU A 139 -7.63 0.44 18.05
N ASP A 140 -8.20 1.65 17.98
CA ASP A 140 -8.86 2.35 19.09
C ASP A 140 -8.05 2.40 20.40
N GLU A 141 -6.74 2.56 20.27
CA GLU A 141 -5.79 2.58 21.40
C GLU A 141 -5.95 3.85 22.25
N PRO A 142 -6.33 3.75 23.53
CA PRO A 142 -6.48 4.91 24.41
C PRO A 142 -5.15 5.51 24.88
N ASP A 143 -4.06 4.74 24.91
CA ASP A 143 -2.76 5.24 25.36
C ASP A 143 -1.94 5.85 24.21
N VAL A 144 -1.72 7.16 24.28
CA VAL A 144 -0.91 7.90 23.30
C VAL A 144 0.54 7.39 23.23
N ARG A 145 1.07 6.82 24.32
CA ARG A 145 2.40 6.19 24.31
C ARG A 145 2.42 4.97 23.40
N GLU A 146 1.40 4.11 23.49
CA GLU A 146 1.28 2.92 22.66
C GLU A 146 1.05 3.28 21.18
N VAL A 147 0.28 4.34 20.91
CA VAL A 147 0.15 4.90 19.55
C VAL A 147 1.50 5.39 19.03
N ALA A 148 2.26 6.14 19.84
CA ALA A 148 3.57 6.67 19.45
C ALA A 148 4.58 5.54 19.18
N ARG A 149 4.63 4.54 20.06
CA ARG A 149 5.46 3.34 19.93
C ARG A 149 5.11 2.56 18.66
N THR A 150 3.81 2.36 18.39
CA THR A 150 3.33 1.68 17.17
C THR A 150 3.74 2.43 15.91
N LEU A 151 3.55 3.75 15.87
CA LEU A 151 4.00 4.59 14.76
C LEU A 151 5.50 4.50 14.56
N ALA A 152 6.29 4.66 15.62
CA ALA A 152 7.75 4.61 15.57
C ALA A 152 8.26 3.27 15.03
N ASN A 153 7.82 2.16 15.62
CA ASN A 153 8.19 0.82 15.19
C ASN A 153 7.84 0.58 13.71
N ARG A 154 6.65 0.97 13.28
CA ARG A 154 6.23 0.78 11.89
C ARG A 154 6.98 1.70 10.93
N ILE A 155 7.30 2.94 11.33
CA ILE A 155 8.16 3.85 10.56
C ILE A 155 9.54 3.22 10.35
N GLU A 156 10.17 2.70 11.41
CA GLU A 156 11.48 2.06 11.31
C GLU A 156 11.45 0.84 10.41
N GLN A 157 10.43 -0.01 10.55
CA GLN A 157 10.21 -1.16 9.69
C GLN A 157 9.99 -0.75 8.23
N LEU A 158 9.21 0.31 7.97
CA LEU A 158 9.00 0.81 6.61
C LEU A 158 10.30 1.28 5.94
N ARG A 159 11.27 1.75 6.73
CA ARG A 159 12.59 2.16 6.23
C ARG A 159 13.53 1.00 5.95
N SER A 160 13.33 -0.15 6.59
CA SER A 160 14.17 -1.34 6.36
C SER A 160 13.83 -2.07 5.06
N PHE A 161 12.63 -1.85 4.50
CA PHE A 161 12.23 -2.49 3.25
C PHE A 161 12.93 -1.89 2.03
N THR A 162 13.34 -2.77 1.13
CA THR A 162 14.08 -2.42 -0.07
C THR A 162 13.14 -2.27 -1.26
N ARG A 163 13.21 -1.12 -1.92
CA ARG A 163 12.48 -0.84 -3.17
C ARG A 163 13.44 -0.70 -4.33
N VAL A 164 13.09 -1.33 -5.44
CA VAL A 164 13.93 -1.37 -6.64
C VAL A 164 13.30 -0.51 -7.74
N GLY A 165 14.14 0.31 -8.38
CA GLY A 165 13.74 1.16 -9.50
C GLY A 165 13.56 0.38 -10.80
N SER A 166 12.98 1.05 -11.81
CA SER A 166 12.89 0.52 -13.16
C SER A 166 13.33 1.54 -14.22
N ARG A 167 13.93 1.04 -15.31
CA ARG A 167 14.40 1.85 -16.44
C ARG A 167 14.08 1.19 -17.78
N SER A 168 13.80 2.00 -18.78
CA SER A 168 13.63 1.51 -20.15
C SER A 168 15.00 1.22 -20.75
N VAL A 169 15.15 0.09 -21.44
CA VAL A 169 16.43 -0.37 -22.01
C VAL A 169 16.40 -0.59 -23.52
N GLY A 170 15.26 -0.35 -24.18
CA GLY A 170 15.15 -0.58 -25.62
C GLY A 170 13.74 -0.41 -26.17
N PRO A 171 13.54 -0.67 -27.47
CA PRO A 171 12.23 -0.60 -28.11
C PRO A 171 11.27 -1.63 -27.54
N ALA A 172 9.97 -1.40 -27.71
CA ALA A 172 8.94 -2.32 -27.26
C ALA A 172 9.11 -3.70 -27.91
N VAL A 173 8.99 -4.74 -27.10
CA VAL A 173 9.03 -6.15 -27.54
C VAL A 173 7.60 -6.60 -27.81
N ARG A 174 7.39 -7.36 -28.90
CA ARG A 174 6.09 -7.95 -29.21
C ARG A 174 5.69 -8.92 -28.10
N VAL A 175 4.61 -8.60 -27.40
CA VAL A 175 3.99 -9.48 -26.40
C VAL A 175 3.35 -10.65 -27.15
N PRO A 176 3.61 -11.93 -26.79
CA PRO A 176 2.92 -13.08 -27.36
C PRO A 176 1.40 -13.02 -27.21
N ASP A 177 0.69 -13.83 -27.98
CA ASP A 177 -0.76 -13.92 -27.86
C ASP A 177 -1.12 -15.07 -26.91
N GLU A 178 -1.61 -14.71 -25.73
CA GLU A 178 -1.98 -15.63 -24.64
C GLU A 178 -3.47 -15.50 -24.36
N ALA A 179 -4.30 -15.76 -25.39
CA ALA A 179 -5.73 -15.50 -25.37
C ALA A 179 -6.45 -16.14 -24.17
N GLU A 180 -6.17 -17.42 -23.88
CA GLU A 180 -6.75 -18.13 -22.73
C GLU A 180 -6.38 -17.44 -21.40
N PHE A 181 -5.12 -17.05 -21.21
CA PHE A 181 -4.71 -16.34 -20.01
C PHE A 181 -5.38 -14.97 -19.91
N PHE A 182 -5.49 -14.22 -21.02
CA PHE A 182 -6.16 -12.92 -21.01
C PHE A 182 -7.65 -13.05 -20.67
N ASP A 183 -8.35 -14.06 -21.19
CA ASP A 183 -9.72 -14.39 -20.82
C ASP A 183 -9.85 -14.66 -19.32
N LEU A 184 -8.98 -15.51 -18.77
CA LEU A 184 -8.98 -15.83 -17.34
C LEU A 184 -8.76 -14.59 -16.47
N VAL A 185 -7.83 -13.71 -16.85
CA VAL A 185 -7.62 -12.46 -16.12
C VAL A 185 -8.86 -11.57 -16.13
N ARG A 186 -9.58 -11.48 -17.26
CA ARG A 186 -10.84 -10.71 -17.34
C ARG A 186 -11.88 -11.30 -16.38
N THR A 187 -12.09 -12.62 -16.41
CA THR A 187 -13.01 -13.31 -15.51
C THR A 187 -12.67 -13.06 -14.04
N HIS A 188 -11.39 -13.18 -13.66
CA HIS A 188 -10.97 -12.92 -12.29
C HIS A 188 -11.11 -11.45 -11.89
N ALA A 189 -10.91 -10.51 -12.81
CA ALA A 189 -11.10 -9.09 -12.54
C ALA A 189 -12.55 -8.76 -12.17
N GLU A 190 -13.54 -9.44 -12.76
CA GLU A 190 -14.95 -9.35 -12.39
C GLU A 190 -15.18 -9.95 -10.99
N ARG A 191 -14.60 -11.11 -10.72
CA ARG A 191 -14.72 -11.75 -9.40
C ARG A 191 -14.09 -10.92 -8.29
N PHE A 192 -12.93 -10.28 -8.53
CA PHE A 192 -12.32 -9.35 -7.58
C PHE A 192 -13.24 -8.16 -7.29
N HIS A 193 -13.91 -7.64 -8.31
CA HIS A 193 -14.87 -6.56 -8.14
C HIS A 193 -16.03 -7.01 -7.24
N GLU A 194 -16.62 -8.17 -7.49
CA GLU A 194 -17.69 -8.71 -6.65
C GLU A 194 -17.25 -8.93 -5.20
N VAL A 195 -16.08 -9.52 -4.99
CA VAL A 195 -15.58 -9.86 -3.65
C VAL A 195 -15.21 -8.60 -2.84
N ILE A 196 -14.62 -7.59 -3.50
CA ILE A 196 -14.23 -6.33 -2.86
C ILE A 196 -15.45 -5.46 -2.55
N HIS A 197 -16.42 -5.40 -3.47
CA HIS A 197 -17.59 -4.51 -3.34
C HIS A 197 -18.79 -5.18 -2.68
N GLY A 198 -18.91 -6.50 -2.72
CA GLY A 198 -19.99 -7.26 -2.07
C GLY A 198 -19.94 -7.22 -0.54
N VAL A 199 -18.78 -6.89 0.04
CA VAL A 199 -18.62 -6.65 1.49
C VAL A 199 -18.83 -5.18 1.85
N ASN A 200 -18.69 -4.26 0.89
CA ASN A 200 -18.70 -2.80 1.13
C ASN A 200 -19.56 -2.07 0.10
N HIS A 201 -20.87 -2.01 0.36
CA HIS A 201 -21.86 -1.34 -0.51
C HIS A 201 -21.80 0.20 -0.45
N THR A 202 -21.16 0.78 0.57
CA THR A 202 -21.09 2.22 0.80
C THR A 202 -19.79 2.79 0.26
N ARG A 203 -19.85 3.36 -0.96
CA ARG A 203 -18.92 4.40 -1.47
C ARG A 203 -17.40 4.12 -1.44
N MET A 204 -16.98 2.88 -1.25
CA MET A 204 -15.58 2.53 -1.33
C MET A 204 -15.11 2.55 -2.78
N LEU A 205 -14.10 3.39 -3.01
CA LEU A 205 -13.19 3.39 -4.15
C LEU A 205 -13.54 4.23 -5.38
N GLY A 206 -13.97 5.49 -5.19
CA GLY A 206 -13.85 6.49 -6.26
C GLY A 206 -12.38 6.67 -6.67
N ASN A 207 -12.03 6.34 -7.92
CA ASN A 207 -10.77 6.51 -8.67
C ASN A 207 -9.40 6.11 -8.03
N ALA A 208 -9.25 6.11 -6.70
CA ALA A 208 -7.99 5.87 -5.99
C ALA A 208 -7.64 4.38 -5.82
N SER A 209 -8.63 3.47 -5.77
CA SER A 209 -8.37 2.01 -5.65
C SER A 209 -8.17 1.28 -6.97
N PHE A 210 -8.48 1.93 -8.08
CA PHE A 210 -8.32 1.34 -9.41
C PHE A 210 -6.87 0.93 -9.70
N ARG A 211 -5.90 1.43 -8.93
CA ARG A 211 -4.49 1.00 -9.06
C ARG A 211 -4.30 -0.51 -8.87
N CYS A 212 -5.09 -1.14 -7.99
CA CYS A 212 -4.81 -2.51 -7.55
C CYS A 212 -6.02 -3.46 -7.50
N ALA A 213 -7.25 -2.94 -7.58
CA ALA A 213 -8.49 -3.72 -7.43
C ALA A 213 -8.74 -4.80 -8.51
N ARG A 214 -7.83 -4.96 -9.47
CA ARG A 214 -7.99 -5.88 -10.61
C ARG A 214 -6.80 -6.81 -10.84
N GLY A 215 -5.92 -6.92 -9.83
CA GLY A 215 -4.79 -7.85 -9.81
C GLY A 215 -3.56 -7.47 -10.65
N PHE A 216 -2.43 -8.16 -10.51
CA PHE A 216 -1.23 -7.93 -11.33
C PHE A 216 -0.84 -9.23 -12.04
N PRO A 217 -1.36 -9.45 -13.27
CA PRO A 217 -1.00 -10.63 -14.04
C PRO A 217 0.41 -10.50 -14.61
N SER A 218 1.08 -11.64 -14.72
CA SER A 218 2.32 -11.82 -15.47
C SER A 218 2.42 -13.22 -16.04
N PHE A 219 3.20 -13.37 -17.10
CA PHE A 219 3.52 -14.66 -17.68
C PHE A 219 4.96 -14.74 -18.19
N ARG A 220 5.49 -15.96 -18.31
CA ARG A 220 6.77 -16.27 -18.92
C ARG A 220 6.54 -17.04 -20.21
N GLN A 221 7.20 -16.60 -21.28
CA GLN A 221 7.16 -17.27 -22.57
C GLN A 221 8.42 -16.96 -23.36
N GLU A 222 8.93 -17.95 -24.09
CA GLU A 222 10.13 -17.80 -24.93
C GLU A 222 11.34 -17.20 -24.18
N GLY A 223 11.53 -17.61 -22.92
CA GLY A 223 12.62 -17.13 -22.06
C GLY A 223 12.49 -15.68 -21.59
N ARG A 224 11.36 -15.01 -21.85
CA ARG A 224 11.08 -13.64 -21.42
C ARG A 224 9.94 -13.61 -20.42
N ILE A 225 9.92 -12.58 -19.58
CA ILE A 225 8.86 -12.33 -18.61
C ILE A 225 8.07 -11.11 -19.08
N PHE A 226 6.75 -11.24 -19.09
CA PHE A 226 5.79 -10.21 -19.45
C PHE A 226 4.93 -9.88 -18.24
N VAL A 227 4.86 -8.61 -17.89
CA VAL A 227 4.10 -8.12 -16.74
C VAL A 227 3.11 -7.06 -17.18
N SER A 228 1.98 -6.97 -16.48
CA SER A 228 1.03 -5.89 -16.71
C SER A 228 1.66 -4.51 -16.52
N ARG A 229 1.27 -3.55 -17.36
CA ARG A 229 1.66 -2.14 -17.28
C ARG A 229 0.99 -1.48 -16.08
N ARG A 230 1.57 -0.37 -15.60
CA ARG A 230 0.89 0.48 -14.59
C ARG A 230 -0.35 1.13 -15.18
N ASN A 231 -1.37 1.30 -14.33
CA ASN A 231 -2.58 2.08 -14.61
C ASN A 231 -3.37 1.64 -15.85
N VAL A 232 -3.34 0.35 -16.20
CA VAL A 232 -4.21 -0.21 -17.23
C VAL A 232 -5.53 -0.67 -16.62
N ASP A 233 -6.62 -0.40 -17.33
CA ASP A 233 -7.91 -1.00 -17.02
C ASP A 233 -7.90 -2.48 -17.42
N LYS A 234 -7.90 -3.35 -16.42
CA LYS A 234 -7.76 -4.80 -16.64
C LYS A 234 -9.05 -5.49 -17.09
N ARG A 235 -10.18 -4.76 -17.24
CA ARG A 235 -11.38 -5.25 -17.94
C ARG A 235 -11.13 -5.43 -19.44
N PHE A 236 -10.23 -4.62 -19.98
CA PHE A 236 -9.84 -4.65 -21.39
C PHE A 236 -8.42 -5.18 -21.53
N ILE A 237 -8.04 -6.16 -20.71
CA ILE A 237 -6.67 -6.68 -20.74
C ILE A 237 -6.44 -7.47 -22.03
N GLY A 238 -5.56 -6.96 -22.89
CA GLY A 238 -5.01 -7.67 -24.03
C GLY A 238 -3.49 -7.58 -24.05
N ARG A 239 -2.88 -7.89 -25.20
CA ARG A 239 -1.42 -7.87 -25.39
C ARG A 239 -0.82 -6.49 -25.10
N GLU A 240 -1.55 -5.45 -25.47
CA GLU A 240 -1.25 -4.04 -25.21
C GLU A 240 -1.31 -3.65 -23.72
N ALA A 241 -1.74 -4.54 -22.83
CA ALA A 241 -1.66 -4.30 -21.40
C ALA A 241 -0.34 -4.76 -20.78
N PHE A 242 0.52 -5.44 -21.54
CA PHE A 242 1.76 -6.03 -21.02
C PHE A 242 3.01 -5.34 -21.57
N VAL A 243 4.12 -5.55 -20.85
CA VAL A 243 5.46 -5.10 -21.22
C VAL A 243 6.46 -6.19 -20.87
N ALA A 244 7.45 -6.39 -21.74
CA ALA A 244 8.55 -7.31 -21.48
C ALA A 244 9.52 -6.70 -20.47
N VAL A 245 9.99 -7.54 -19.54
CA VAL A 245 10.88 -7.14 -18.45
C VAL A 245 11.96 -8.18 -18.19
N GLU A 246 13.06 -7.73 -17.61
CA GLU A 246 14.14 -8.58 -17.13
C GLU A 246 14.84 -7.92 -15.93
N GLN A 247 15.61 -8.72 -15.20
CA GLN A 247 16.46 -8.21 -14.14
C GLN A 247 17.74 -7.64 -14.74
N ALA A 248 18.00 -6.35 -14.50
CA ALA A 248 19.24 -5.71 -14.93
C ALA A 248 20.42 -6.13 -14.04
N ALA A 249 21.64 -5.98 -14.56
CA ALA A 249 22.88 -6.32 -13.85
C ALA A 249 23.07 -5.54 -12.53
N ASP A 250 22.51 -4.34 -12.40
CA ASP A 250 22.52 -3.53 -11.17
C ASP A 250 21.41 -3.90 -10.18
N GLY A 251 20.67 -4.98 -10.45
CA GLY A 251 19.53 -5.43 -9.67
C GLY A 251 18.24 -4.66 -9.91
N SER A 252 18.24 -3.64 -10.79
CA SER A 252 17.04 -2.89 -11.17
C SER A 252 16.15 -3.66 -12.16
N VAL A 253 14.91 -3.18 -12.38
CA VAL A 253 14.03 -3.72 -13.41
C VAL A 253 14.32 -3.04 -14.74
N ALA A 254 14.78 -3.80 -15.74
CA ALA A 254 14.83 -3.36 -17.12
C ALA A 254 13.49 -3.67 -17.81
N PHE A 255 12.95 -2.71 -18.56
CA PHE A 255 11.74 -2.90 -19.36
C PHE A 255 11.90 -2.36 -20.79
N TYR A 256 11.11 -2.91 -21.71
CA TYR A 256 11.20 -2.61 -23.13
C TYR A 256 10.03 -1.72 -23.58
N GLY A 257 10.32 -0.59 -24.23
CA GLY A 257 9.33 0.40 -24.68
C GLY A 257 9.16 1.60 -23.74
N ASP A 258 8.06 2.34 -23.90
CA ASP A 258 7.76 3.61 -23.23
C ASP A 258 6.83 3.46 -22.01
N ARG A 259 6.22 2.29 -21.84
CA ARG A 259 5.25 2.02 -20.76
C ARG A 259 5.90 1.31 -19.58
N LYS A 260 5.74 1.89 -18.39
CA LYS A 260 6.30 1.32 -17.15
C LYS A 260 5.57 0.05 -16.73
N PRO A 261 6.32 -0.97 -16.29
CA PRO A 261 5.76 -2.20 -15.71
C PRO A 261 5.16 -1.94 -14.32
N SER A 262 4.36 -2.87 -13.81
CA SER A 262 3.71 -2.82 -12.49
C SER A 262 4.68 -2.47 -11.34
N VAL A 263 4.12 -2.09 -10.18
CA VAL A 263 4.96 -1.82 -8.99
C VAL A 263 5.57 -3.12 -8.43
N ASP A 264 4.90 -4.26 -8.65
CA ASP A 264 5.31 -5.56 -8.12
C ASP A 264 6.26 -6.34 -9.02
N THR A 265 6.66 -5.77 -10.16
CA THR A 265 7.60 -6.41 -11.10
C THR A 265 8.91 -6.89 -10.45
N PRO A 266 9.56 -6.14 -9.52
CA PRO A 266 10.74 -6.66 -8.83
C PRO A 266 10.47 -7.97 -8.07
N ILE A 267 9.26 -8.13 -7.50
CA ILE A 267 8.83 -9.33 -6.78
C ILE A 267 8.57 -10.46 -7.78
N GLN A 268 7.82 -10.18 -8.85
CA GLN A 268 7.51 -11.15 -9.90
C GLN A 268 8.78 -11.71 -10.54
N LEU A 269 9.76 -10.87 -10.89
CA LEU A 269 11.05 -11.31 -11.44
C LEU A 269 11.78 -12.29 -10.51
N ARG A 270 11.87 -11.95 -9.21
CA ARG A 270 12.51 -12.83 -8.19
C ARG A 270 11.78 -14.15 -8.01
N LEU A 271 10.45 -14.12 -8.01
CA LEU A 271 9.63 -15.32 -7.89
C LEU A 271 9.78 -16.21 -9.13
N TYR A 272 9.84 -15.62 -10.31
CA TYR A 272 10.09 -16.34 -11.56
C TYR A 272 11.47 -17.00 -11.53
N ASP A 273 12.51 -16.28 -11.12
CA ASP A 273 13.86 -16.84 -10.99
C ASP A 273 13.88 -18.02 -10.00
N ALA A 274 13.23 -17.89 -8.85
CA ALA A 274 13.18 -18.94 -7.83
C ALA A 274 12.25 -20.12 -8.16
N LEU A 275 11.29 -19.95 -9.07
CA LEU A 275 10.25 -20.93 -9.41
C LEU A 275 10.24 -21.20 -10.92
N PRO A 276 11.23 -21.94 -11.45
CA PRO A 276 11.37 -22.16 -12.89
C PRO A 276 10.20 -22.93 -13.51
N GLU A 277 9.42 -23.66 -12.71
CA GLU A 277 8.21 -24.37 -13.13
C GLU A 277 6.99 -23.46 -13.34
N VAL A 278 7.03 -22.24 -12.81
CA VAL A 278 5.92 -21.29 -12.90
C VAL A 278 6.02 -20.49 -14.20
N ASN A 279 4.94 -20.52 -14.97
CA ASN A 279 4.79 -19.70 -16.16
C ASN A 279 3.85 -18.53 -15.94
N TYR A 280 2.85 -18.63 -15.06
CA TYR A 280 1.85 -17.58 -14.84
C TYR A 280 1.76 -17.21 -13.36
N MET A 281 1.61 -15.91 -13.10
CA MET A 281 1.28 -15.41 -11.77
C MET A 281 0.09 -14.47 -11.87
N LEU A 282 -0.84 -14.60 -10.92
CA LEU A 282 -1.96 -13.69 -10.75
C LEU A 282 -1.97 -13.20 -9.31
N HIS A 283 -1.47 -11.98 -9.11
CA HIS A 283 -1.61 -11.26 -7.84
C HIS A 283 -3.00 -10.64 -7.73
N SER A 284 -3.60 -10.64 -6.55
CA SER A 284 -4.89 -10.01 -6.26
C SER A 284 -4.82 -9.26 -4.92
N HIS A 285 -5.76 -8.36 -4.68
CA HIS A 285 -5.94 -7.69 -3.37
C HIS A 285 -7.07 -8.36 -2.54
N THR A 286 -7.31 -9.62 -2.84
CA THR A 286 -8.23 -10.53 -2.16
C THR A 286 -7.44 -11.70 -1.58
N TYR A 287 -8.02 -12.48 -0.68
CA TYR A 287 -7.42 -13.74 -0.24
C TYR A 287 -7.94 -14.92 -1.04
N ILE A 288 -7.18 -16.02 -1.00
CA ILE A 288 -7.58 -17.31 -1.54
C ILE A 288 -7.91 -18.21 -0.35
N GLU A 289 -9.10 -18.80 -0.38
CA GLU A 289 -9.56 -19.75 0.64
C GLU A 289 -8.55 -20.91 0.79
N GLY A 290 -8.18 -21.23 2.03
CA GLY A 290 -7.27 -22.35 2.33
C GLY A 290 -5.79 -22.15 1.94
N ALA A 291 -5.39 -21.02 1.38
CA ALA A 291 -3.99 -20.75 1.05
C ALA A 291 -3.15 -20.40 2.29
N ASN A 292 -1.87 -20.81 2.27
CA ASN A 292 -0.89 -20.42 3.29
C ASN A 292 -0.69 -18.91 3.29
N CYS A 293 -0.38 -18.33 4.45
CA CYS A 293 -0.18 -16.89 4.59
C CYS A 293 1.29 -16.54 4.94
N THR A 294 1.75 -15.38 4.49
CA THR A 294 3.05 -14.83 4.91
C THR A 294 3.04 -14.46 6.39
N GLU A 295 4.20 -14.50 7.02
CA GLU A 295 4.35 -14.29 8.48
C GLU A 295 4.15 -12.84 8.94
N MET A 296 4.28 -11.87 8.03
CA MET A 296 4.17 -10.44 8.35
C MET A 296 3.74 -9.61 7.13
N PRO A 297 3.16 -8.42 7.34
CA PRO A 297 2.80 -7.52 6.26
C PRO A 297 4.00 -6.74 5.73
N VAL A 298 4.10 -6.70 4.40
CA VAL A 298 5.15 -6.01 3.65
C VAL A 298 4.49 -4.95 2.76
N PRO A 299 5.03 -3.73 2.66
CA PRO A 299 4.45 -2.72 1.79
C PRO A 299 4.61 -3.12 0.32
N CYS A 300 3.56 -2.95 -0.49
CA CYS A 300 3.55 -3.22 -1.93
C CYS A 300 4.83 -2.72 -2.64
N GLY A 301 5.45 -3.56 -3.47
CA GLY A 301 6.67 -3.24 -4.22
C GLY A 301 7.99 -3.33 -3.43
N ALA A 302 7.98 -3.90 -2.22
CA ALA A 302 9.21 -4.23 -1.49
C ALA A 302 9.67 -5.66 -1.81
N VAL A 303 10.97 -5.84 -2.06
CA VAL A 303 11.50 -7.11 -2.56
C VAL A 303 11.51 -8.23 -1.52
N GLU A 304 11.43 -7.89 -0.23
CA GLU A 304 11.31 -8.83 0.88
C GLU A 304 10.02 -9.67 0.78
N GLU A 305 8.98 -9.16 0.10
CA GLU A 305 7.73 -9.89 -0.15
C GLU A 305 8.00 -11.22 -0.88
N ALA A 306 8.94 -11.25 -1.84
CA ALA A 306 9.31 -12.48 -2.55
C ALA A 306 9.85 -13.55 -1.58
N THR A 307 10.70 -13.15 -0.63
CA THR A 307 11.26 -14.07 0.37
C THR A 307 10.17 -14.63 1.28
N LEU A 308 9.24 -13.80 1.72
CA LEU A 308 8.13 -14.26 2.56
C LEU A 308 7.20 -15.20 1.81
N ILE A 309 6.90 -14.92 0.54
CA ILE A 309 6.08 -15.79 -0.30
C ILE A 309 6.75 -17.15 -0.47
N LEU A 310 8.06 -17.19 -0.74
CA LEU A 310 8.80 -18.45 -0.88
C LEU A 310 8.82 -19.27 0.42
N ARG A 311 8.84 -18.62 1.59
CA ARG A 311 8.71 -19.31 2.89
C ARG A 311 7.31 -19.88 3.13
N ALA A 312 6.27 -19.19 2.65
CA ALA A 312 4.88 -19.62 2.79
C ALA A 312 4.45 -20.64 1.70
N LYS A 313 5.27 -20.86 0.68
CA LYS A 313 4.98 -21.78 -0.43
C LYS A 313 4.70 -23.21 0.09
N PRO A 314 3.57 -23.83 -0.28
CA PRO A 314 3.30 -25.23 0.04
C PRO A 314 4.17 -26.19 -0.80
N GLN A 315 4.28 -27.45 -0.35
CA GLN A 315 5.12 -28.48 -1.00
C GLN A 315 4.54 -29.05 -2.32
N HIS A 316 3.56 -28.41 -2.96
CA HIS A 316 2.93 -28.90 -4.19
C HIS A 316 3.54 -28.31 -5.48
N ARG A 317 3.48 -29.08 -6.59
CA ARG A 317 4.31 -28.90 -7.81
C ARG A 317 3.64 -28.26 -9.04
N TYR A 318 2.31 -28.17 -9.12
CA TYR A 318 1.63 -27.84 -10.40
C TYR A 318 0.87 -26.51 -10.41
N GLY A 319 0.49 -26.03 -9.23
CA GLY A 319 -0.10 -24.72 -9.00
C GLY A 319 -0.26 -24.55 -7.50
N PHE A 320 -0.08 -23.33 -7.00
CA PHE A 320 -0.24 -23.04 -5.58
C PHE A 320 -0.59 -21.58 -5.35
N ALA A 321 -1.13 -21.30 -4.17
CA ALA A 321 -1.53 -19.98 -3.75
C ALA A 321 -0.80 -19.60 -2.46
N VAL A 322 -0.50 -18.31 -2.32
CA VAL A 322 -0.03 -17.71 -1.06
C VAL A 322 -0.81 -16.43 -0.81
N ASN A 323 -1.38 -16.30 0.38
CA ASN A 323 -1.93 -15.05 0.89
C ASN A 323 -0.78 -14.19 1.44
N VAL A 324 -0.61 -12.99 0.91
CA VAL A 324 0.32 -11.98 1.41
C VAL A 324 -0.41 -11.15 2.46
N LEU A 325 -0.08 -11.40 3.73
CA LEU A 325 -0.72 -10.79 4.88
C LEU A 325 -0.75 -9.26 4.75
N GLY A 326 -1.92 -8.64 4.88
CA GLY A 326 -2.08 -7.19 4.77
C GLY A 326 -2.10 -6.63 3.35
N HIS A 327 -1.96 -7.46 2.31
CA HIS A 327 -1.83 -7.01 0.93
C HIS A 327 -2.83 -7.70 -0.01
N GLY A 328 -2.93 -9.03 0.04
CA GLY A 328 -3.78 -9.81 -0.85
C GLY A 328 -3.24 -11.22 -1.07
N SER A 329 -3.17 -11.69 -2.31
CA SER A 329 -2.69 -13.05 -2.58
C SER A 329 -2.08 -13.17 -3.95
N ILE A 330 -1.30 -14.22 -4.15
CA ILE A 330 -0.71 -14.56 -5.44
C ILE A 330 -0.96 -16.03 -5.74
N TYR A 331 -1.51 -16.29 -6.92
CA TYR A 331 -1.64 -17.63 -7.48
C TYR A 331 -0.54 -17.88 -8.50
N PHE A 332 0.13 -19.02 -8.38
CA PHE A 332 1.22 -19.49 -9.23
C PHE A 332 0.74 -20.67 -10.06
N ALA A 333 1.02 -20.65 -11.37
CA ALA A 333 0.61 -21.71 -12.27
C ALA A 333 1.69 -22.06 -13.29
N LYS A 334 1.80 -23.34 -13.61
CA LYS A 334 2.57 -23.82 -14.78
C LYS A 334 1.81 -23.62 -16.10
N ASP A 335 0.48 -23.73 -16.05
CA ASP A 335 -0.42 -23.68 -17.21
C ASP A 335 -1.62 -22.79 -16.86
N ALA A 336 -2.04 -21.93 -17.79
CA ALA A 336 -3.11 -20.97 -17.54
C ALA A 336 -4.41 -21.64 -17.08
N ARG A 337 -4.71 -22.86 -17.55
CA ARG A 337 -5.94 -23.61 -17.18
C ARG A 337 -6.07 -23.85 -15.70
N SER A 338 -4.96 -23.97 -14.97
CA SER A 338 -5.02 -24.21 -13.51
C SER A 338 -5.56 -22.99 -12.75
N MET A 339 -5.74 -21.84 -13.41
CA MET A 339 -6.26 -20.63 -12.81
C MET A 339 -7.78 -20.49 -12.92
N ARG A 340 -8.54 -21.42 -13.52
CA ARG A 340 -10.00 -21.24 -13.77
C ARG A 340 -10.83 -21.00 -12.51
N ASP A 341 -10.66 -21.85 -11.50
CA ASP A 341 -11.59 -21.93 -10.37
C ASP A 341 -10.90 -21.57 -9.04
N ILE A 342 -10.30 -20.39 -8.98
CA ILE A 342 -9.62 -19.92 -7.76
C ILE A 342 -10.67 -19.40 -6.75
N PRO A 343 -10.72 -19.95 -5.52
CA PRO A 343 -11.72 -19.57 -4.52
C PRO A 343 -11.34 -18.26 -3.82
N TRP A 344 -11.58 -17.13 -4.49
CA TRP A 344 -11.33 -15.80 -3.93
C TRP A 344 -12.31 -15.46 -2.80
N ILE A 345 -11.77 -14.91 -1.70
CA ILE A 345 -12.51 -14.41 -0.55
C ILE A 345 -12.08 -12.98 -0.23
N ALA A 346 -12.98 -12.21 0.40
CA ALA A 346 -12.71 -10.83 0.75
C ALA A 346 -11.63 -10.75 1.84
N ARG A 347 -10.76 -9.75 1.72
CA ARG A 347 -9.82 -9.40 2.78
C ARG A 347 -10.51 -8.43 3.74
N PRO A 348 -10.46 -8.66 5.06
CA PRO A 348 -11.06 -7.73 6.02
C PRO A 348 -10.38 -6.37 5.96
N ILE A 349 -11.16 -5.29 6.13
CA ILE A 349 -10.67 -3.93 6.31
C ILE A 349 -11.45 -3.33 7.50
N PRO A 350 -10.78 -2.86 8.57
CA PRO A 350 -9.35 -2.99 8.81
C PRO A 350 -8.93 -4.45 8.99
N GLU A 351 -7.75 -4.79 8.51
CA GLU A 351 -7.14 -6.08 8.80
C GLU A 351 -6.36 -6.03 10.12
N LEU A 352 -6.67 -6.95 11.04
CA LEU A 352 -6.01 -7.07 12.33
C LEU A 352 -4.92 -8.15 12.31
N LEU A 353 -3.69 -7.77 12.62
CA LEU A 353 -2.56 -8.68 12.68
C LEU A 353 -2.58 -9.54 13.97
N PRO A 354 -2.06 -10.80 13.95
CA PRO A 354 -1.47 -11.52 12.82
C PRO A 354 -2.50 -12.38 12.05
N ARG A 355 -3.79 -12.01 12.03
CA ARG A 355 -4.83 -12.93 11.54
C ARG A 355 -4.96 -12.87 10.03
N CYS A 356 -4.52 -13.94 9.38
CA CYS A 356 -4.98 -14.29 8.05
C CYS A 356 -6.22 -15.19 8.20
N THR A 357 -7.42 -14.63 8.22
CA THR A 357 -8.66 -15.43 8.27
C THR A 357 -8.98 -15.97 6.88
N SER A 358 -8.43 -17.13 6.54
CA SER A 358 -8.80 -17.87 5.33
C SER A 358 -9.97 -18.85 5.54
N GLN A 359 -10.63 -18.79 6.70
CA GLN A 359 -11.83 -19.55 7.01
C GLN A 359 -13.07 -18.79 6.51
N ARG A 360 -14.03 -19.51 5.92
CA ARG A 360 -15.33 -18.93 5.54
C ARG A 360 -15.90 -18.18 6.74
N ILE A 361 -16.17 -16.89 6.55
CA ILE A 361 -17.12 -16.18 7.40
C ILE A 361 -18.46 -16.88 7.13
N GLN A 362 -18.92 -17.69 8.08
CA GLN A 362 -20.25 -18.32 8.04
C GLN A 362 -21.34 -17.28 8.23
#